data_AF-A0A960BHW7-F1
#
_entry.id   AF-A0A960BHW7-F1
#
_cell.length_a   1.000
_cell.length_b   1.000
_cell.length_c   1.000
_cell.angle_alpha   90.00
_cell.angle_beta   90.00
_cell.angle_gamma   90.00
#
_symmetry.space_group_name_H-M   'P 1'
#
loop_
_entity.id
_entity.type
_entity.pdbx_description
1 polymer ?
#
loop_
_entity_poly.entity_id
_entity_poly.type
_entity_poly.pdbx_seq_one_letter_code
_entity_poly.pdbx_strand_id
1 'polypeptide(L)'
;AVLARLLRYYRFTPTWDVGFPALGGAVTGRYLPRPAGDPFALEEQGYAVAHGLRKGTEGWIANLLARLPDGDSSDDAAVDEYLQRMATALEDGRITGDEARELAILAGSAGLSRDAARVLNRQILDGMLTLALEDDILTSTELNLLRRAAAQLDERGYFDHLVPTVQSSPKTTPPSRKMCGKCGRTGHNRRTCTRDESRPQ
;
A
#
# COMPACT_ATOMS: atom_id res chain seq x y z
N ALA A 1 3.36 5.35 12.49
CA ALA A 1 3.42 6.83 12.63
C ALA A 1 3.09 7.50 11.29
N VAL A 2 3.88 7.28 10.24
CA VAL A 2 3.65 7.84 8.89
C VAL A 2 2.25 7.56 8.34
N LEU A 3 1.77 6.32 8.36
CA LEU A 3 0.43 5.97 7.85
C LEU A 3 -0.72 6.63 8.65
N ALA A 4 -0.61 6.69 9.97
CA ALA A 4 -1.60 7.39 10.80
C ALA A 4 -1.57 8.92 10.61
N ARG A 5 -0.44 9.50 10.16
CA ARG A 5 -0.36 10.90 9.73
C ARG A 5 -0.97 11.07 8.34
N LEU A 6 -0.74 10.13 7.42
CA LEU A 6 -1.32 10.10 6.08
C LEU A 6 -2.85 10.10 6.15
N LEU A 7 -3.43 9.29 7.03
CA LEU A 7 -4.88 9.29 7.26
C LEU A 7 -5.40 10.60 7.81
N ARG A 8 -4.67 11.23 8.75
CA ARG A 8 -5.05 12.54 9.24
C ARG A 8 -4.97 13.61 8.16
N TYR A 9 -3.96 13.53 7.29
CA TYR A 9 -3.81 14.40 6.14
C TYR A 9 -5.02 14.27 5.21
N TYR A 10 -5.27 13.08 4.63
CA TYR A 10 -6.41 12.86 3.72
C TYR A 10 -7.79 12.98 4.37
N ARG A 11 -7.91 12.92 5.70
CA ARG A 11 -9.19 13.11 6.42
C ARG A 11 -9.49 14.58 6.72
N PHE A 12 -8.49 15.46 6.77
CA PHE A 12 -8.67 16.85 7.20
C PHE A 12 -8.27 17.91 6.16
N THR A 13 -7.55 17.56 5.09
CA THR A 13 -7.22 18.50 4.02
C THR A 13 -8.00 18.18 2.75
N PRO A 14 -8.85 19.10 2.25
CA PRO A 14 -9.33 19.05 0.87
C PRO A 14 -8.11 19.12 -0.07
N THR A 15 -8.05 18.24 -1.06
CA THR A 15 -6.88 17.88 -1.89
C THR A 15 -6.37 18.98 -2.83
N TRP A 16 -6.91 20.20 -2.78
CA TRP A 16 -6.54 21.31 -3.68
C TRP A 16 -5.56 22.35 -3.11
N ASP A 17 -5.11 22.24 -1.86
CA ASP A 17 -4.29 23.31 -1.22
C ASP A 17 -2.78 23.03 -1.14
N VAL A 18 -2.28 21.98 -1.80
CA VAL A 18 -0.84 21.78 -2.02
C VAL A 18 -0.53 21.97 -3.49
N GLY A 19 0.06 23.12 -3.83
CA GLY A 19 0.39 23.50 -5.19
C GLY A 19 1.18 22.42 -5.95
N PHE A 20 0.48 21.72 -6.83
CA PHE A 20 1.05 20.98 -7.97
C PHE A 20 0.42 21.53 -9.25
N PRO A 21 1.18 21.68 -10.34
CA PRO A 21 0.69 22.33 -11.55
C PRO A 21 -0.47 21.52 -12.14
N ALA A 22 -1.62 22.19 -12.26
CA ALA A 22 -2.80 21.71 -12.95
C ALA A 22 -2.42 21.20 -14.35
N LEU A 23 -2.54 19.89 -14.56
CA LEU A 23 -2.57 19.33 -15.91
C LEU A 23 -3.98 19.60 -16.45
N GLY A 24 -4.09 20.70 -17.19
CA GLY A 24 -5.31 21.12 -17.85
C GLY A 24 -5.75 20.13 -18.92
N GLY A 25 -7.05 19.89 -18.98
CA GLY A 25 -7.70 19.11 -20.03
C GLY A 25 -9.20 19.20 -19.89
N ALA A 26 -9.81 20.30 -20.33
CA ALA A 26 -11.26 20.42 -20.42
C ALA A 26 -11.79 19.42 -21.45
N VAL A 27 -12.61 18.46 -21.03
CA VAL A 27 -13.42 17.64 -21.94
C VAL A 27 -14.89 17.80 -21.59
N THR A 28 -15.60 18.45 -22.49
CA THR A 28 -17.06 18.60 -22.52
C THR A 28 -17.72 17.26 -22.91
N GLY A 29 -17.76 16.31 -21.97
CA GLY A 29 -18.54 15.09 -22.09
C GLY A 29 -19.99 15.31 -21.65
N ARG A 30 -20.95 15.08 -22.54
CA ARG A 30 -22.39 15.14 -22.27
C ARG A 30 -22.76 14.27 -21.06
N TYR A 31 -23.25 14.92 -20.01
CA TYR A 31 -23.77 14.32 -18.78
C TYR A 31 -25.05 13.53 -19.09
N LEU A 32 -25.04 12.20 -18.87
CA LEU A 32 -26.28 11.43 -18.68
C LEU A 32 -26.48 11.26 -17.17
N PRO A 33 -27.59 11.74 -16.59
CA PRO A 33 -27.85 11.59 -15.17
C PRO A 33 -28.06 10.12 -14.77
N ARG A 34 -27.53 9.80 -13.58
CA ARG A 34 -27.58 8.51 -12.88
C ARG A 34 -29.01 7.93 -12.79
N PRO A 35 -29.29 6.73 -13.34
CA PRO A 35 -30.49 6.00 -12.95
C PRO A 35 -30.33 5.48 -11.52
N ALA A 36 -31.28 5.80 -10.65
CA ALA A 36 -31.45 5.13 -9.37
C ALA A 36 -32.01 3.73 -9.64
N GLY A 37 -31.12 2.77 -9.91
CA GLY A 37 -31.51 1.42 -10.30
C GLY A 37 -30.41 0.41 -10.01
N ASP A 38 -30.87 -0.81 -9.75
CA ASP A 38 -30.16 -2.05 -9.43
C ASP A 38 -28.67 -2.11 -9.85
N PRO A 39 -27.72 -2.38 -8.92
CA PRO A 39 -26.30 -2.51 -9.25
C PRO A 39 -25.97 -3.63 -10.27
N PHE A 40 -26.93 -4.51 -10.59
CA PHE A 40 -26.77 -5.55 -11.61
C PHE A 40 -27.06 -5.10 -13.07
N ALA A 41 -27.55 -3.87 -13.30
CA ALA A 41 -27.88 -3.38 -14.64
C ALA A 41 -26.72 -2.63 -15.37
N LEU A 42 -25.54 -2.55 -14.76
CA LEU A 42 -24.41 -1.72 -15.26
C LEU A 42 -23.53 -2.41 -16.33
N GLU A 43 -23.78 -3.68 -16.62
CA GLU A 43 -22.98 -4.50 -17.56
C GLU A 43 -23.22 -4.12 -19.04
N GLU A 44 -24.37 -3.51 -19.37
CA GLU A 44 -24.73 -3.10 -20.74
C GLU A 44 -24.14 -1.74 -21.17
N GLN A 45 -23.47 -1.00 -20.27
CA GLN A 45 -23.09 0.41 -20.50
C GLN A 45 -21.57 0.68 -20.54
N GLY A 46 -20.72 -0.36 -20.61
CA GLY A 46 -19.28 -0.19 -20.83
C GLY A 46 -18.48 0.35 -19.63
N TYR A 47 -19.08 0.38 -18.44
CA TYR A 47 -18.36 0.68 -17.20
C TYR A 47 -17.55 -0.55 -16.78
N ALA A 48 -16.22 -0.41 -16.70
CA ALA A 48 -15.33 -1.50 -16.32
C ALA A 48 -15.51 -1.83 -14.83
N VAL A 49 -16.42 -2.75 -14.53
CA VAL A 49 -16.54 -3.32 -13.18
C VAL A 49 -15.43 -4.37 -13.04
N ALA A 50 -14.32 -4.01 -12.39
CA ALA A 50 -13.23 -4.94 -12.12
C ALA A 50 -13.67 -5.99 -11.06
N HIS A 51 -14.52 -6.93 -11.45
CA HIS A 51 -14.99 -8.02 -10.60
C HIS A 51 -14.00 -9.20 -10.63
N GLY A 52 -13.92 -9.94 -9.51
CA GLY A 52 -13.11 -11.15 -9.42
C GLY A 52 -11.60 -10.89 -9.41
N LEU A 53 -11.17 -9.89 -8.63
CA LEU A 53 -9.76 -9.77 -8.29
C LEU A 53 -9.31 -11.09 -7.64
N ARG A 54 -8.20 -11.63 -8.11
CA ARG A 54 -7.44 -12.67 -7.42
C ARG A 54 -6.10 -12.06 -7.11
N LYS A 55 -5.54 -12.36 -5.93
CA LYS A 55 -4.22 -11.85 -5.51
C LYS A 55 -3.14 -12.01 -6.58
N GLY A 56 -3.28 -13.02 -7.46
CA GLY A 56 -2.33 -13.32 -8.52
C GLY A 56 -0.90 -13.46 -7.99
N THR A 57 0.07 -13.41 -8.87
CA THR A 57 1.50 -13.28 -8.52
C THR A 57 1.94 -11.81 -8.42
N GLU A 58 1.18 -10.90 -9.02
CA GLU A 58 1.56 -9.49 -9.19
C GLU A 58 1.01 -8.59 -8.07
N GLY A 59 -0.09 -8.97 -7.43
CA GLY A 59 -0.73 -8.22 -6.35
C GLY A 59 -2.14 -7.75 -6.70
N TRP A 60 -2.89 -7.31 -5.70
CA TRP A 60 -4.30 -6.90 -5.86
C TRP A 60 -4.47 -5.65 -6.75
N ILE A 61 -3.64 -4.62 -6.53
CA ILE A 61 -3.69 -3.37 -7.30
C ILE A 61 -3.21 -3.56 -8.74
N ALA A 62 -2.18 -4.39 -8.97
CA ALA A 62 -1.76 -4.75 -10.33
C ALA A 62 -2.93 -5.36 -11.13
N ASN A 63 -3.70 -6.24 -10.50
CA ASN A 63 -4.87 -6.87 -11.11
C ASN A 63 -6.03 -5.89 -11.34
N LEU A 64 -6.17 -4.88 -10.47
CA LEU A 64 -7.10 -3.77 -10.66
C LEU A 64 -6.68 -2.93 -11.88
N LEU A 65 -5.44 -2.47 -11.93
CA LEU A 65 -4.91 -1.65 -13.01
C LEU A 65 -5.03 -2.35 -14.37
N ALA A 66 -4.79 -3.65 -14.42
CA ALA A 66 -4.93 -4.45 -15.64
C ALA A 66 -6.37 -4.45 -16.21
N ARG A 67 -7.38 -4.19 -15.38
CA ARG A 67 -8.80 -4.19 -15.77
C ARG A 67 -9.39 -2.81 -16.03
N LEU A 68 -8.71 -1.74 -15.60
CA LEU A 68 -9.13 -0.39 -15.92
C LEU A 68 -8.88 -0.07 -17.40
N PRO A 69 -9.74 0.75 -18.02
CA PRO A 69 -9.53 1.21 -19.39
C PRO A 69 -8.25 2.07 -19.48
N ASP A 70 -7.64 2.09 -20.66
CA ASP A 70 -6.57 3.04 -20.96
C ASP A 70 -7.18 4.44 -21.25
N GLY A 71 -6.48 5.52 -20.91
CA GLY A 71 -6.97 6.90 -21.11
C GLY A 71 -6.59 7.85 -19.97
N ASP A 72 -7.20 9.03 -19.91
CA ASP A 72 -6.92 10.10 -18.94
C ASP A 72 -8.17 10.58 -18.18
N SER A 73 -9.33 9.94 -18.36
CA SER A 73 -10.58 10.36 -17.71
C SER A 73 -10.58 10.08 -16.21
N SER A 74 -10.99 11.07 -15.42
CA SER A 74 -11.39 10.92 -14.01
C SER A 74 -12.41 11.98 -13.61
N ASP A 75 -13.33 11.63 -12.71
CA ASP A 75 -14.18 12.59 -11.99
C ASP A 75 -13.49 13.05 -10.70
N ASP A 76 -13.21 14.34 -10.56
CA ASP A 76 -12.47 14.93 -9.43
C ASP A 76 -13.07 14.59 -8.05
N ALA A 77 -14.39 14.52 -7.91
CA ALA A 77 -15.02 14.19 -6.62
C ALA A 77 -14.82 12.72 -6.23
N ALA A 78 -14.75 11.84 -7.24
CA ALA A 78 -14.54 10.41 -7.03
C ALA A 78 -13.05 10.07 -6.86
N VAL A 79 -12.14 10.92 -7.37
CA VAL A 79 -10.69 10.85 -7.12
C VAL A 79 -10.38 10.99 -5.63
N ASP A 80 -11.01 11.95 -4.94
CA ASP A 80 -10.81 12.16 -3.51
C ASP A 80 -11.22 10.94 -2.68
N GLU A 81 -12.39 10.37 -2.99
CA GLU A 81 -12.89 9.17 -2.30
C GLU A 81 -11.97 7.96 -2.54
N TYR A 82 -11.45 7.81 -3.76
CA TYR A 82 -10.47 6.78 -4.09
C TYR A 82 -9.17 6.94 -3.30
N LEU A 83 -8.62 8.16 -3.24
CA LEU A 83 -7.41 8.47 -2.47
C LEU A 83 -7.61 8.20 -0.97
N GLN A 84 -8.74 8.63 -0.41
CA GLN A 84 -9.05 8.42 1.00
C GLN A 84 -9.20 6.93 1.34
N ARG A 85 -9.90 6.16 0.49
CA ARG A 85 -10.04 4.71 0.66
C ARG A 85 -8.68 4.02 0.59
N MET A 86 -7.82 4.44 -0.33
CA MET A 86 -6.50 3.83 -0.48
C MET A 86 -5.57 4.13 0.68
N ALA A 87 -5.58 5.37 1.19
CA ALA A 87 -4.84 5.72 2.40
C ALA A 87 -5.28 4.85 3.59
N THR A 88 -6.58 4.56 3.69
CA THR A 88 -7.17 3.66 4.71
C THR A 88 -6.69 2.22 4.53
N ALA A 89 -6.75 1.69 3.31
CA ALA A 89 -6.30 0.34 3.00
C ALA A 89 -4.78 0.12 3.22
N LEU A 90 -4.00 1.20 3.30
CA LEU A 90 -2.56 1.12 3.57
C LEU A 90 -2.22 1.22 5.07
N GLU A 91 -3.19 1.47 5.96
CA GLU A 91 -2.93 1.75 7.39
C GLU A 91 -2.20 0.61 8.11
N ASP A 92 -2.56 -0.64 7.80
CA ASP A 92 -1.94 -1.84 8.35
C ASP A 92 -0.70 -2.31 7.53
N GLY A 93 -0.40 -1.60 6.44
CA GLY A 93 0.68 -1.89 5.50
C GLY A 93 0.38 -3.05 4.54
N ARG A 94 -0.88 -3.47 4.40
CA ARG A 94 -1.29 -4.57 3.53
C ARG A 94 -2.68 -4.34 2.94
N ILE A 95 -2.78 -4.40 1.62
CA ILE A 95 -4.08 -4.40 0.94
C ILE A 95 -4.66 -5.83 0.94
N THR A 96 -5.83 -5.98 1.55
CA THR A 96 -6.63 -7.20 1.54
C THR A 96 -7.47 -7.33 0.26
N GLY A 97 -8.07 -8.51 0.04
CA GLY A 97 -8.92 -8.72 -1.14
C GLY A 97 -10.21 -7.90 -1.11
N ASP A 98 -10.75 -7.64 0.08
CA ASP A 98 -11.98 -6.86 0.24
C ASP A 98 -11.71 -5.37 0.01
N GLU A 99 -10.64 -4.81 0.58
CA GLU A 99 -10.22 -3.43 0.31
C GLU A 99 -9.90 -3.20 -1.16
N ALA A 100 -9.24 -4.17 -1.82
CA ALA A 100 -8.97 -4.09 -3.24
C ALA A 100 -10.26 -4.11 -4.08
N ARG A 101 -11.26 -4.91 -3.68
CA ARG A 101 -12.57 -4.93 -4.33
C ARG A 101 -13.27 -3.58 -4.16
N GLU A 102 -13.21 -2.98 -2.98
CA GLU A 102 -13.80 -1.65 -2.74
C GLU A 102 -13.12 -0.58 -3.59
N LEU A 103 -11.78 -0.58 -3.66
CA LEU A 103 -11.02 0.31 -4.53
C LEU A 103 -11.38 0.12 -6.01
N ALA A 104 -11.63 -1.13 -6.43
CA ALA A 104 -12.06 -1.44 -7.79
C ALA A 104 -13.44 -0.87 -8.13
N ILE A 105 -14.38 -0.97 -7.19
CA ILE A 105 -15.72 -0.40 -7.35
C ILE A 105 -15.62 1.12 -7.45
N LEU A 106 -14.86 1.76 -6.56
CA LEU A 106 -14.64 3.20 -6.59
C LEU A 106 -14.00 3.65 -7.89
N ALA A 107 -12.94 2.97 -8.35
CA ALA A 107 -12.27 3.30 -9.60
C ALA A 107 -13.19 3.15 -10.82
N GLY A 108 -13.98 2.08 -10.87
CA GLY A 108 -14.97 1.89 -11.93
C GLY A 108 -16.05 2.97 -11.91
N SER A 109 -16.57 3.34 -10.73
CA SER A 109 -17.58 4.40 -10.60
C SER A 109 -17.04 5.80 -10.89
N ALA A 110 -15.75 6.02 -10.63
CA ALA A 110 -15.03 7.27 -10.91
C ALA A 110 -14.64 7.43 -12.39
N GLY A 111 -14.86 6.39 -13.20
CA GLY A 111 -14.37 6.33 -14.57
C GLY A 111 -12.84 6.40 -14.68
N LEU A 112 -12.12 5.97 -13.62
CA LEU A 112 -10.67 6.06 -13.58
C LEU A 112 -10.04 5.17 -14.65
N SER A 113 -9.17 5.76 -15.45
CA SER A 113 -8.29 5.02 -16.33
C SER A 113 -7.13 4.38 -15.54
N ARG A 114 -6.44 3.44 -16.19
CA ARG A 114 -5.21 2.82 -15.68
C ARG A 114 -4.13 3.86 -15.39
N ASP A 115 -3.92 4.81 -16.29
CA ASP A 115 -2.88 5.82 -16.15
C ASP A 115 -3.22 6.82 -15.05
N ALA A 116 -4.48 7.24 -14.95
CA ALA A 116 -4.96 8.07 -13.85
C ALA A 116 -4.76 7.36 -12.51
N ALA A 117 -5.16 6.08 -12.40
CA ALA A 117 -4.97 5.30 -11.19
C ALA A 117 -3.49 5.14 -10.80
N ARG A 118 -2.57 4.96 -11.77
CA ARG A 118 -1.11 4.96 -11.52
C ARG A 118 -0.61 6.31 -11.00
N VAL A 119 -1.09 7.41 -11.56
CA VAL A 119 -0.75 8.76 -11.07
C VAL A 119 -1.18 8.93 -9.61
N LEU A 120 -2.42 8.55 -9.27
CA LEU A 120 -2.93 8.62 -7.90
C LEU A 120 -2.15 7.71 -6.93
N ASN A 121 -1.77 6.51 -7.37
CA ASN A 121 -0.91 5.63 -6.58
C ASN A 121 0.42 6.31 -6.22
N ARG A 122 1.07 6.96 -7.19
CA ARG A 122 2.33 7.70 -6.96
C ARG A 122 2.14 8.91 -6.04
N GLN A 123 1.04 9.65 -6.18
CA GLN A 123 0.73 10.77 -5.28
C GLN A 123 0.64 10.33 -3.81
N ILE A 124 0.04 9.17 -3.54
CA ILE A 124 0.02 8.61 -2.19
C ILE A 124 1.42 8.29 -1.68
N LEU A 125 2.28 7.72 -2.53
CA LEU A 125 3.67 7.42 -2.18
C LEU A 125 4.47 8.69 -1.88
N ASP A 126 4.27 9.75 -2.66
CA ASP A 126 4.88 11.07 -2.43
C ASP A 126 4.39 11.70 -1.12
N GLY A 127 3.09 11.61 -0.84
CA GLY A 127 2.52 12.04 0.44
C GLY A 127 3.10 11.28 1.63
N MET A 128 3.27 9.96 1.50
CA MET A 128 3.92 9.14 2.53
C MET A 128 5.39 9.54 2.74
N LEU A 129 6.12 9.81 1.65
CA LEU A 129 7.51 10.26 1.73
C LEU A 129 7.61 11.62 2.41
N THR A 130 6.75 12.56 2.04
CA THR A 130 6.67 13.91 2.64
C THR A 130 6.48 13.83 4.15
N LEU A 131 5.57 12.96 4.61
CA LEU A 131 5.32 12.74 6.03
C LEU A 131 6.45 11.98 6.74
N ALA A 132 7.15 11.10 6.04
CA ALA A 132 8.32 10.39 6.58
C ALA A 132 9.54 11.31 6.71
N LEU A 133 9.59 12.41 5.93
CA LEU A 133 10.65 13.42 5.97
C LEU A 133 10.28 14.65 6.80
N GLU A 134 9.16 14.62 7.53
CA GLU A 134 8.70 15.76 8.34
C GLU A 134 9.73 16.20 9.41
N ASP A 135 10.55 15.26 9.88
CA ASP A 135 11.65 15.52 10.83
C ASP A 135 13.04 15.51 10.18
N ASP A 136 13.10 15.58 8.84
CA ASP A 136 14.32 15.44 8.02
C ASP A 136 15.10 14.12 8.23
N ILE A 137 14.51 13.11 8.90
CA ILE A 137 15.18 11.86 9.26
C ILE A 137 14.43 10.67 8.67
N LEU A 138 14.96 10.12 7.56
CA LEU A 138 14.44 8.88 7.01
C LEU A 138 15.08 7.66 7.69
N THR A 139 14.34 6.99 8.57
CA THR A 139 14.83 5.75 9.21
C THR A 139 14.72 4.55 8.27
N SER A 140 15.49 3.49 8.55
CA SER A 140 15.35 2.22 7.82
C SER A 140 13.95 1.58 7.99
N THR A 141 13.28 1.84 9.11
CA THR A 141 11.93 1.32 9.37
C THR A 141 10.91 2.01 8.46
N GLU A 142 11.01 3.32 8.31
CA GLU A 142 10.16 4.11 7.41
C GLU A 142 10.44 3.78 5.95
N LEU A 143 11.71 3.68 5.55
CA LEU A 143 12.05 3.28 4.18
C LEU A 143 11.51 1.88 3.85
N ASN A 144 11.57 0.94 4.79
CA ASN A 144 10.96 -0.38 4.61
C ASN A 144 9.43 -0.32 4.52
N LEU A 145 8.78 0.58 5.27
CA LEU A 145 7.34 0.81 5.18
C LEU A 145 6.96 1.38 3.82
N LEU A 146 7.67 2.41 3.35
CA LEU A 146 7.50 3.02 2.03
C LEU A 146 7.65 2.00 0.90
N ARG A 147 8.71 1.18 0.92
CA ARG A 147 8.92 0.11 -0.08
C ARG A 147 7.82 -0.94 -0.07
N ARG A 148 7.28 -1.28 1.11
CA ARG A 148 6.15 -2.21 1.21
C ARG A 148 4.87 -1.63 0.61
N ALA A 149 4.57 -0.35 0.91
CA ALA A 149 3.44 0.35 0.33
C ALA A 149 3.57 0.42 -1.21
N ALA A 150 4.72 0.82 -1.71
CA ALA A 150 5.01 0.85 -3.15
C ALA A 150 4.79 -0.51 -3.82
N ALA A 151 5.20 -1.60 -3.16
CA ALA A 151 4.96 -2.96 -3.65
C ALA A 151 3.47 -3.36 -3.64
N GLN A 152 2.65 -2.84 -2.72
CA GLN A 152 1.19 -3.06 -2.74
C GLN A 152 0.51 -2.30 -3.87
N LEU A 153 1.05 -1.15 -4.27
CA LEU A 153 0.49 -0.26 -5.29
C LEU A 153 1.00 -0.51 -6.72
N ASP A 154 1.69 -1.64 -6.95
CA ASP A 154 2.33 -1.99 -8.25
C ASP A 154 3.42 -0.99 -8.72
N GLU A 155 4.00 -0.23 -7.79
CA GLU A 155 5.07 0.74 -8.06
C GLU A 155 6.38 0.25 -7.41
N ARG A 156 6.74 -1.01 -7.67
CA ARG A 156 7.96 -1.61 -7.12
C ARG A 156 9.18 -0.84 -7.61
N GLY A 157 10.08 -0.52 -6.68
CA GLY A 157 11.31 0.22 -6.98
C GLY A 157 11.15 1.74 -6.98
N TYR A 158 9.94 2.27 -6.73
CA TYR A 158 9.70 3.71 -6.63
C TYR A 158 10.68 4.42 -5.68
N PHE A 159 11.04 3.77 -4.57
CA PHE A 159 11.95 4.30 -3.54
C PHE A 159 13.36 3.68 -3.57
N ASP A 160 13.79 3.07 -4.68
CA ASP A 160 15.12 2.44 -4.74
C ASP A 160 16.27 3.45 -4.73
N HIS A 161 15.98 4.67 -5.16
CA HIS A 161 16.91 5.79 -5.14
C HIS A 161 17.09 6.41 -3.74
N LEU A 162 16.24 6.04 -2.77
CA LEU A 162 16.32 6.57 -1.40
C LEU A 162 17.28 5.76 -0.53
N VAL A 163 18.02 6.49 0.30
CA VAL A 163 18.96 5.94 1.30
C VAL A 163 18.53 6.42 2.68
N PRO A 164 18.53 5.56 3.73
CA PRO A 164 18.23 6.00 5.09
C PRO A 164 19.23 7.07 5.56
N THR A 165 18.72 8.17 6.10
CA THR A 165 19.52 9.26 6.67
C THR A 165 20.23 8.82 7.95
N VAL A 166 19.53 8.02 8.77
CA VAL A 166 20.12 7.37 9.95
C VAL A 166 20.13 5.87 9.75
N GLN A 167 21.33 5.29 9.71
CA GLN A 167 21.46 3.84 9.79
C GLN A 167 20.94 3.41 11.15
N SER A 168 19.78 2.76 11.16
CA SER A 168 19.27 2.15 12.38
C SER A 168 20.33 1.17 12.85
N SER A 169 20.95 1.43 14.00
CA SER A 169 21.87 0.49 14.63
C SER A 169 21.21 -0.89 14.61
N PRO A 170 21.88 -1.94 14.11
CA PRO A 170 21.27 -3.25 14.02
C PRO A 170 20.73 -3.63 15.40
N LYS A 171 19.45 -4.01 15.48
CA LYS A 171 18.90 -4.65 16.68
C LYS A 171 19.71 -5.91 16.91
N THR A 172 20.76 -5.82 17.71
CA THR A 172 21.47 -6.97 18.26
C THR A 172 20.46 -7.70 19.12
N THR A 173 19.72 -8.62 18.50
CA THR A 173 19.00 -9.63 19.27
C THR A 173 20.10 -10.36 20.02
N PRO A 174 20.16 -10.28 21.36
CA PRO A 174 21.17 -11.03 22.08
C PRO A 174 21.00 -12.49 21.66
N PRO A 175 22.08 -13.21 21.32
CA PRO A 175 21.95 -14.59 20.89
C PRO A 175 21.12 -15.30 21.96
N SER A 176 19.95 -15.81 21.56
CA SER A 176 19.12 -16.60 22.47
C SER A 176 20.05 -17.68 23.01
N ARG A 177 20.32 -17.66 24.32
CA ARG A 177 21.25 -18.60 24.92
C ARG A 177 20.65 -19.98 24.71
N LYS A 178 21.10 -20.68 23.66
CA LYS A 178 20.60 -22.00 23.31
C LYS A 178 20.84 -22.89 24.52
N MET A 179 19.76 -23.35 25.13
CA MET A 179 19.81 -24.33 26.20
C MET A 179 20.14 -25.68 25.56
N CYS A 180 21.11 -26.38 26.13
CA CYS A 180 21.46 -27.72 25.66
C CYS A 180 20.30 -28.68 25.98
N GLY A 181 19.66 -29.24 24.95
CA GLY A 181 18.57 -30.22 25.13
C GLY A 181 18.97 -31.53 25.83
N LYS A 182 20.28 -31.77 26.08
CA LYS A 182 20.76 -32.93 26.86
C LYS A 182 20.93 -32.63 28.35
N CYS A 183 21.42 -31.44 28.72
CA CYS A 183 21.77 -31.14 30.11
C CYS A 183 21.06 -29.91 30.70
N GLY A 184 20.30 -29.17 29.90
CA GLY A 184 19.58 -27.95 30.30
C GLY A 184 20.44 -26.70 30.48
N ARG A 185 21.78 -26.81 30.41
CA ARG A 185 22.70 -25.67 30.61
C ARG A 185 22.88 -24.86 29.32
N THR A 186 23.08 -23.55 29.45
CA THR A 186 23.40 -22.65 28.34
C THR A 186 24.89 -22.71 27.96
N GLY A 187 25.23 -22.34 26.72
CA GLY A 187 26.63 -22.16 26.29
C GLY A 187 27.21 -23.31 25.46
N HIS A 188 26.44 -24.37 25.20
CA HIS A 188 26.81 -25.44 24.27
C HIS A 188 25.56 -26.08 23.64
N ASN A 189 25.74 -26.81 22.53
CA ASN A 189 24.66 -27.51 21.84
C ASN A 189 24.61 -28.99 22.27
N ARG A 190 23.50 -29.68 21.99
CA ARG A 190 23.34 -31.12 22.26
C ARG A 190 24.48 -31.97 21.69
N ARG A 191 25.00 -31.60 20.51
CA ARG A 191 26.09 -32.31 19.81
C ARG A 191 27.47 -32.17 20.47
N THR A 192 27.67 -31.12 21.26
CA THR A 192 28.94 -30.84 21.97
C THR A 192 28.82 -31.05 23.47
N CYS A 193 27.76 -31.72 23.91
CA CYS A 193 27.52 -31.98 25.33
C CYS A 193 28.36 -33.16 25.80
N THR A 194 29.25 -32.92 26.77
CA THR A 194 30.11 -33.94 27.40
C THR A 194 29.43 -34.67 28.56
N ARG A 195 28.12 -34.45 28.80
CA ARG A 195 27.39 -35.14 29.86
C ARG A 195 27.12 -36.59 29.44
N ASP A 196 27.80 -37.51 30.09
CA ASP A 196 27.61 -38.96 29.97
C ASP A 196 26.34 -39.38 30.72
N GLU A 197 25.52 -40.25 30.13
CA GLU A 197 24.20 -40.67 30.65
C GLU A 197 24.29 -41.74 31.76
N SER A 198 25.50 -42.02 32.25
CA SER A 198 25.82 -43.19 33.05
C SER A 198 25.64 -43.03 34.57
N ARG A 199 24.77 -42.15 35.07
CA ARG A 199 24.50 -42.06 36.52
C ARG A 199 23.01 -41.78 36.83
N PRO A 200 22.22 -42.81 37.16
CA PRO A 200 20.94 -42.59 37.84
C PRO A 200 21.19 -42.05 39.26
N GLN A 201 20.17 -41.35 39.78
CA GLN A 201 20.18 -40.68 41.09
C GLN A 201 20.36 -41.65 42.25
#